data_AF-A0A1J3GHX2-F1
#
_entry.id   AF-A0A1J3GHX2-F1
#
_cell.length_a   1.000
_cell.length_b   1.000
_cell.length_c   1.000
_cell.angle_alpha   90.00
_cell.angle_beta   90.00
_cell.angle_gamma   90.00
#
_symmetry.space_group_name_H-M   'P 1'
#
loop_
_entity.id
_entity.type
_entity.pdbx_description
1 polymer ?
#
loop_
_entity_poly.entity_id
_entity_poly.type
_entity_poly.pdbx_seq_one_letter_code
_entity_poly.pdbx_strand_id
1 'polypeptide(L)'
;LEENGPVGLNMTSMGKGEMWVNGESIGRYWVSFLTPAGRPSQSIYHIPREFLKPFGNLLVVFEEEGGDPLGISLNTISVVGSNRAHQSQLS
;
A
#
# COMPACT_ATOMS: atom_id res chain seq x y z
N LEU A 1 15.94 9.02 -11.81
CA LEU A 1 15.02 9.06 -10.65
C LEU A 1 13.63 8.99 -11.25
N GLU A 2 13.05 7.79 -11.30
CA GLU A 2 11.73 7.60 -11.92
C GLU A 2 10.67 8.31 -11.06
N GLU A 3 10.03 9.35 -11.60
CA GLU A 3 8.87 10.01 -10.98
C GLU A 3 7.63 9.09 -10.89
N ASN A 4 7.75 7.80 -11.24
CA ASN A 4 6.65 6.86 -11.45
C ASN A 4 6.70 5.56 -10.61
N GLY A 5 7.28 5.57 -9.40
CA GLY A 5 7.33 4.38 -8.53
C GLY A 5 5.95 3.82 -8.13
N PRO A 6 5.79 2.54 -7.75
CA PRO A 6 4.49 1.97 -7.38
C PRO A 6 3.78 2.77 -6.28
N VAL A 7 2.45 2.81 -6.32
CA VAL A 7 1.62 3.48 -5.31
C VAL A 7 0.96 2.44 -4.42
N GLY A 8 1.00 2.67 -3.12
CA GLY A 8 0.37 1.81 -2.13
C GLY A 8 -0.51 2.58 -1.16
N LEU A 9 -1.63 2.00 -0.77
CA LEU A 9 -2.50 2.48 0.30
C LEU A 9 -2.08 1.81 1.61
N ASN A 10 -1.74 2.61 2.61
CA ASN A 10 -1.49 2.14 3.96
C ASN A 10 -2.81 2.06 4.72
N MET A 11 -3.18 0.85 5.10
CA MET A 11 -4.43 0.53 5.78
C MET A 11 -4.22 0.13 7.24
N THR A 12 -3.05 0.40 7.84
CA THR A 12 -2.69 -0.06 9.19
C THR A 12 -3.69 0.36 10.28
N SER A 13 -4.43 1.46 10.10
CA SER A 13 -5.47 1.93 11.02
C SER A 13 -6.83 1.26 10.83
N MET A 14 -6.97 0.36 9.86
CA MET A 14 -8.23 -0.27 9.45
C MET A 14 -8.27 -1.75 9.86
N GLY A 15 -9.43 -2.38 9.75
CA GLY A 15 -9.67 -3.78 10.09
C GLY A 15 -9.65 -4.68 8.86
N LYS A 16 -10.82 -4.91 8.28
CA LYS A 16 -11.03 -5.83 7.16
C LYS A 16 -12.08 -5.29 6.22
N GLY A 17 -11.90 -5.49 4.91
CA GLY A 17 -12.94 -5.17 3.95
C GLY A 17 -12.45 -5.17 2.51
N GLU A 18 -13.01 -4.28 1.69
CA GLU A 18 -12.67 -4.13 0.27
C GLU A 18 -12.57 -2.66 -0.11
N MET A 19 -11.75 -2.37 -1.13
CA MET A 19 -11.44 -1.01 -1.55
C MET A 19 -11.59 -0.86 -3.06
N TRP A 20 -11.96 0.34 -3.47
CA TRP A 20 -12.06 0.74 -4.87
C TRP A 20 -11.41 2.10 -5.11
N VAL A 21 -10.73 2.24 -6.25
CA VAL A 21 -10.18 3.51 -6.71
C VAL A 21 -10.83 3.84 -8.04
N ASN A 22 -11.52 4.97 -8.12
CA ASN A 22 -12.21 5.44 -9.34
C ASN A 22 -13.19 4.42 -9.95
N GLY A 23 -13.79 3.56 -9.12
CA GLY A 23 -14.73 2.51 -9.55
C GLY A 23 -14.08 1.14 -9.80
N GLU A 24 -12.75 1.08 -9.88
CA GLU A 24 -12.01 -0.17 -10.06
C GLU A 24 -11.69 -0.81 -8.70
N SER A 25 -11.98 -2.11 -8.54
CA SER A 25 -11.64 -2.84 -7.30
C SER A 25 -10.13 -3.03 -7.22
N ILE A 26 -9.56 -2.70 -6.05
CA ILE A 26 -8.15 -3.03 -5.72
C ILE A 26 -8.05 -4.22 -4.76
N GLY A 27 -9.17 -4.92 -4.54
CA GLY A 27 -9.26 -6.15 -3.78
C GLY A 27 -9.50 -5.97 -2.29
N ARG A 28 -9.51 -7.12 -1.59
CA ARG A 28 -9.76 -7.20 -0.14
C ARG A 28 -8.52 -6.81 0.66
N TYR A 29 -8.74 -6.14 1.77
CA TYR A 29 -7.75 -5.97 2.84
C TYR A 29 -8.15 -6.75 4.08
N TRP A 30 -7.15 -7.19 4.83
CA TRP A 30 -7.34 -7.84 6.12
C TRP A 30 -6.14 -7.55 7.03
N VAL A 31 -6.15 -6.37 7.63
CA VAL A 31 -5.06 -5.85 8.46
C VAL A 31 -5.10 -6.44 9.86
N SER A 32 -6.31 -6.71 10.37
CA SER A 32 -6.54 -7.42 11.64
C SER A 32 -6.10 -8.90 11.61
N PHE A 33 -5.79 -9.46 10.43
CA PHE A 33 -5.19 -10.78 10.34
C PHE A 33 -3.69 -10.70 10.66
N LEU A 34 -3.34 -11.12 11.88
CA LEU A 34 -1.99 -10.97 12.40
C LEU A 34 -1.13 -12.21 12.18
N THR A 35 0.14 -11.98 11.89
CA THR A 35 1.22 -12.96 12.04
C THR A 35 1.37 -13.40 13.50
N PRO A 36 2.06 -14.51 13.81
CA PRO A 36 2.34 -14.92 15.19
C PRO A 36 3.10 -13.87 16.01
N ALA A 37 3.79 -12.94 15.35
CA ALA A 37 4.49 -11.82 15.98
C ALA A 37 3.58 -10.60 16.25
N GLY A 38 2.26 -10.72 16.04
CA GLY A 38 1.28 -9.66 16.27
C GLY A 38 1.30 -8.53 15.23
N ARG A 39 1.93 -8.76 14.07
CA ARG A 39 1.97 -7.77 12.97
C ARG A 39 0.93 -8.11 11.91
N PRO A 40 0.27 -7.12 11.27
CA PRO A 40 -0.60 -7.37 10.12
C PRO A 40 0.10 -8.22 9.05
N SER A 41 -0.59 -9.20 8.48
CA SER A 41 -0.07 -9.99 7.36
C SER A 41 0.19 -9.13 6.13
N GLN A 42 -0.60 -8.06 5.96
CA GLN A 42 -0.44 -7.06 4.92
C GLN A 42 -1.03 -5.72 5.35
N SER A 43 -0.23 -4.66 5.34
CA SER A 43 -0.65 -3.30 5.67
C SER A 43 -0.69 -2.36 4.47
N ILE A 44 0.07 -2.67 3.42
CA ILE A 44 0.18 -1.85 2.20
C ILE A 44 -0.50 -2.60 1.04
N TYR A 45 -1.42 -1.93 0.36
CA TYR A 45 -2.21 -2.47 -0.73
C TYR A 45 -1.91 -1.70 -2.02
N HIS A 46 -1.54 -2.43 -3.08
CA HIS A 46 -1.11 -1.82 -4.34
C HIS A 46 -2.28 -1.14 -5.07
N ILE A 47 -2.05 0.08 -5.56
CA ILE A 47 -2.93 0.77 -6.49
C ILE A 47 -2.24 0.82 -7.86
N PRO A 48 -2.75 0.11 -8.87
CA PRO A 48 -2.25 0.25 -10.24
C PRO A 48 -2.27 1.72 -10.68
N ARG A 49 -1.16 2.22 -11.22
CA ARG A 49 -1.06 3.63 -11.64
C ARG A 49 -2.10 4.01 -12.68
N GLU A 50 -2.51 3.06 -13.52
CA GLU A 50 -3.57 3.22 -14.52
C GLU A 50 -4.95 3.53 -13.92
N PHE A 51 -5.18 3.21 -12.64
CA PHE A 51 -6.44 3.56 -11.96
C PHE A 51 -6.45 5.00 -11.46
N LEU A 52 -5.30 5.70 -11.44
CA LEU A 52 -5.17 7.04 -10.92
C LEU A 52 -5.25 8.11 -12.02
N LYS A 53 -5.96 9.19 -11.70
CA LYS A 53 -6.00 10.45 -12.45
C LYS A 53 -5.02 11.45 -11.81
N PRO A 54 -4.58 12.49 -12.53
CA PRO A 54 -3.73 13.53 -11.96
C PRO A 54 -4.34 14.25 -10.75
N PHE A 55 -5.68 14.38 -10.71
CA PHE A 55 -6.43 14.97 -9.59
C PHE A 55 -7.86 14.43 -9.57
N GLY A 56 -8.55 14.63 -8.44
CA GLY A 56 -9.97 14.26 -8.29
C GLY A 56 -10.21 12.74 -8.23
N ASN A 57 -9.26 11.98 -7.68
CA ASN A 57 -9.44 10.55 -7.44
C ASN A 57 -10.46 10.30 -6.34
N LEU A 58 -11.31 9.29 -6.52
CA LEU A 58 -12.24 8.80 -5.51
C LEU A 58 -11.72 7.48 -4.95
N LEU A 59 -11.53 7.44 -3.62
CA LEU A 59 -11.32 6.22 -2.86
C LEU A 59 -12.63 5.84 -2.16
N VAL A 60 -13.08 4.62 -2.35
CA VAL A 60 -14.20 4.03 -1.59
C VAL A 60 -13.65 2.87 -0.77
N VAL A 61 -14.01 2.82 0.51
CA VAL A 61 -13.61 1.76 1.43
C VAL A 61 -14.87 1.20 2.09
N PHE A 62 -15.04 -0.11 1.99
CA PHE A 62 -15.95 -0.87 2.83
C PHE A 62 -15.15 -1.43 4.01
N GLU A 63 -15.65 -1.27 5.24
CA GLU A 63 -15.01 -1.72 6.48
C GLU A 63 -16.00 -2.61 7.25
N GLU A 64 -15.56 -3.83 7.57
CA GLU A 64 -16.35 -4.91 8.17
C GLU A 64 -16.17 -4.99 9.69
N GLU A 65 -14.97 -4.68 10.20
CA GLU A 65 -14.57 -4.93 11.58
C GLU A 65 -14.37 -3.64 12.40
N GLY A 66 -14.24 -2.50 11.71
CA GLY A 66 -14.02 -1.18 12.29
C GLY A 66 -12.58 -0.72 12.13
N GLY A 67 -12.40 0.60 12.10
CA GLY A 67 -11.11 1.23 11.84
C GLY A 67 -11.20 2.75 11.89
N ASP A 68 -10.05 3.41 11.90
CA ASP A 68 -9.97 4.87 11.79
C ASP A 68 -9.60 5.28 10.36
N PRO A 69 -10.56 5.77 9.55
CA PRO A 69 -10.29 6.20 8.18
C PRO A 69 -9.35 7.40 8.10
N LEU A 70 -9.18 8.18 9.17
CA LEU A 70 -8.23 9.31 9.19
C LEU A 70 -6.77 8.84 9.21
N GLY A 71 -6.51 7.57 9.54
CA GLY A 71 -5.17 6.97 9.50
C GLY A 71 -4.76 6.40 8.13
N ILE A 72 -5.68 6.37 7.15
CA ILE A 72 -5.37 5.87 5.80
C ILE A 72 -4.42 6.87 5.11
N SER A 73 -3.33 6.35 4.52
CA SER A 73 -2.35 7.18 3.82
C SER A 73 -1.92 6.60 2.47
N LEU A 74 -1.53 7.46 1.53
CA LEU A 74 -0.97 7.07 0.25
C LEU A 74 0.56 7.14 0.29
N ASN A 75 1.24 6.08 -0.15
CA ASN A 75 2.69 5.99 -0.17
C ASN A 75 3.21 5.72 -1.59
N THR A 76 4.30 6.39 -1.97
CA THR A 76 5.09 6.01 -3.15
C THR A 76 6.20 5.06 -2.71
N ILE A 77 6.28 3.89 -3.34
CA ILE A 77 7.28 2.86 -3.03
C ILE A 77 8.51 3.08 -3.91
N SER A 78 9.68 3.13 -3.27
CA SER A 78 10.99 3.22 -3.94
C SER A 78 11.79 1.95 -3.66
N VAL A 79 12.24 1.28 -4.72
CA VAL A 79 13.17 0.15 -4.59
C VAL A 79 14.57 0.71 -4.46
N VAL A 80 15.17 0.62 -3.28
CA VAL A 80 16.60 0.88 -3.12
C VAL A 80 17.34 -0.39 -3.56
N GLY A 81 17.97 -0.34 -4.74
CA GLY A 81 18.78 -1.44 -5.23
C GLY A 81 19.95 -1.73 -4.29
N SER A 82 20.04 -2.97 -3.80
CA SER A 82 21.14 -3.42 -2.95
C SER A 82 22.39 -3.71 -3.80
N ASN A 83 23.02 -2.66 -4.35
CA ASN A 83 24.31 -2.74 -5.03
C ASN A 83 25.44 -2.13 -4.18
N ARG A 84 25.49 -2.42 -2.87
CA ARG A 84 26.62 -2.04 -1.99
C ARG A 84 27.28 -3.24 -1.30
N ALA A 85 27.41 -4.38 -1.97
CA ALA A 85 28.12 -5.54 -1.42
C ALA A 85 29.18 -6.17 -2.33
N HIS A 86 29.44 -5.65 -3.54
CA HIS A 86 30.36 -6.31 -4.51
C HIS A 86 31.42 -5.43 -5.18
N GLN A 87 31.77 -4.26 -4.64
CA GLN A 87 32.88 -3.44 -5.17
C GLN A 87 33.93 -3.01 -4.14
N SER A 88 34.08 -3.70 -3.00
CA SER A 88 35.18 -3.45 -2.04
C SER A 88 36.23 -4.57 -2.00
N GLN A 89 36.33 -5.40 -3.05
CA GLN A 89 37.32 -6.47 -3.18
C GLN A 89 38.00 -6.43 -4.56
N LEU A 90 38.32 -5.24 -5.08
CA LEU A 90 39.28 -5.05 -6.16
C LEU A 90 39.82 -3.61 -6.08
N SER A 91 40.83 -3.41 -5.23
CA SER A 91 41.79 -2.30 -5.28
C SER A 91 43.04 -2.72 -4.52
#